data_AF-D7IJY4-F1
#
_entry.id   AF-D7IJY4-F1
#
_cell.length_a   1.000
_cell.length_b   1.000
_cell.length_c   1.000
_cell.angle_alpha   90.00
_cell.angle_beta   90.00
_cell.angle_gamma   90.00
#
_symmetry.space_group_name_H-M   'P 1'
#
loop_
_entity.id
_entity.type
_entity.pdbx_description
1 polymer ?
#
loop_
_entity_poly.entity_id
_entity_poly.type
_entity_poly.pdbx_seq_one_letter_code
_entity_poly.pdbx_strand_id
1 'polypeptide(L)' 'MKDAVEAAYKLAKKGETVLLSPCCASFDLFKSYEDRGDQFKKYVREL' A
#
# COMPACT_ATOMS: atom_id res chain seq x y z
N MET A 1 0.09 -5.96 3.37
CA MET A 1 0.49 -4.68 2.74
C MET A 1 1.65 -4.87 1.78
N LYS A 2 2.75 -5.51 2.20
CA LYS A 2 3.91 -5.82 1.35
C LYS A 2 3.54 -6.46 0.01
N ASP A 3 2.80 -7.56 0.02
CA ASP A 3 2.43 -8.29 -1.21
C ASP A 3 1.61 -7.43 -2.18
N ALA A 4 0.73 -6.58 -1.66
CA ALA A 4 -0.08 -5.66 -2.47
C ALA A 4 0.79 -4.59 -3.15
N VAL A 5 1.79 -4.06 -2.43
CA VAL A 5 2.75 -3.09 -2.96
C VAL A 5 3.65 -3.74 -4.03
N GLU A 6 4.15 -4.95 -3.79
CA GLU A 6 4.95 -5.69 -4.77
C GLU A 6 4.15 -6.06 -6.02
N ALA A 7 2.90 -6.52 -5.87
CA ALA A 7 2.03 -6.81 -7.00
C ALA A 7 1.71 -5.56 -7.80
N ALA A 8 1.38 -4.45 -7.14
CA ALA A 8 1.10 -3.18 -7.80
C ALA A 8 2.34 -2.65 -8.56
N TYR A 9 3.55 -2.78 -7.97
CA TYR A 9 4.79 -2.40 -8.64
C TYR A 9 5.07 -3.24 -9.90
N LYS A 10 4.82 -4.55 -9.84
CA LYS A 10 4.99 -5.45 -11.00
C LYS A 10 3.98 -5.18 -12.12
N LEU A 11 2.78 -4.70 -11.78
CA LEU A 11 1.72 -4.42 -12.74
C LEU A 11 1.84 -3.01 -13.35
N ALA A 12 2.29 -2.04 -12.56
CA ALA A 12 2.43 -0.66 -12.99
C ALA A 12 3.57 -0.49 -13.99
N LYS A 13 3.37 0.38 -14.97
CA LYS A 13 4.37 0.76 -15.97
C LYS A 13 4.93 2.14 -15.68
N LYS A 14 6.09 2.43 -16.28
CA LYS A 14 6.72 3.76 -16.19
C LYS A 14 5.72 4.84 -16.63
N GLY A 15 5.46 5.80 -15.74
CA GLY A 15 4.53 6.91 -15.96
C GLY A 15 3.13 6.70 -15.36
N GLU A 16 2.81 5.51 -14.86
CA GLU A 16 1.55 5.25 -14.16
C GLU A 16 1.68 5.55 -12.66
N THR A 17 0.53 5.79 -12.00
CA THR A 17 0.46 6.07 -10.56
C THR A 17 -0.29 4.96 -9.84
N VAL A 18 0.27 4.48 -8.74
CA VAL A 18 -0.38 3.53 -7.83
C VAL A 18 -0.94 4.28 -6.63
N LEU A 19 -2.26 4.18 -6.42
CA LEU A 19 -2.96 4.81 -5.29
C LEU A 19 -3.48 3.76 -4.31
N LEU A 20 -3.16 3.92 -3.02
CA LEU A 20 -3.78 3.15 -1.95
C LEU A 20 -5.13 3.79 -1.55
N SER A 21 -6.25 3.20 -1.98
CA SER A 21 -7.61 3.67 -1.62
C SER A 21 -8.48 2.51 -1.11
N PRO A 22 -8.36 2.13 0.18
CA PRO A 22 -8.95 0.90 0.71
C PRO A 22 -10.47 0.95 0.97
N CYS A 23 -11.13 2.10 0.89
CA CYS A 23 -12.59 2.34 1.08
C CYS A 23 -13.23 1.78 2.39
N CYS A 24 -12.48 1.01 3.19
CA CYS A 24 -12.93 0.30 4.38
C CYS A 24 -12.10 0.67 5.62
N ALA A 25 -12.76 0.61 6.77
CA ALA A 25 -12.14 0.84 8.07
C ALA A 25 -11.07 -0.23 8.35
N SER A 26 -9.95 0.19 8.91
CA SER A 26 -8.70 -0.59 9.01
C SER A 26 -8.69 -1.66 10.11
N PHE A 27 -9.79 -1.85 10.84
CA PHE A 27 -9.81 -2.49 12.15
C PHE A 27 -9.57 -4.01 12.15
N ASP A 28 -9.65 -4.69 11.01
CA ASP A 28 -9.48 -6.16 10.96
C ASP A 28 -8.01 -6.59 10.76
N LEU A 29 -7.16 -5.73 10.19
CA LEU A 29 -5.81 -6.07 9.73
C LEU A 29 -4.72 -5.07 10.16
N PHE A 30 -5.09 -3.91 10.71
CA PHE A 30 -4.16 -2.83 11.05
C PHE A 30 -4.52 -2.21 12.40
N LYS A 31 -3.51 -1.72 13.13
CA LYS A 31 -3.73 -1.06 14.43
C LYS A 31 -4.55 0.22 14.31
N SER A 32 -4.40 0.94 13.19
CA SER A 32 -5.14 2.15 12.87
C SER A 32 -5.04 2.45 11.37
N TYR A 33 -5.70 3.52 10.91
CA TYR A 33 -5.58 3.95 9.51
C TYR A 33 -4.18 4.52 9.22
N GLU A 34 -3.52 5.13 10.20
CA GLU A 34 -2.15 5.64 10.12
C GLU A 34 -1.16 4.50 9.96
N ASP A 35 -1.26 3.43 10.76
CA ASP A 35 -0.40 2.25 10.67
C ASP A 35 -0.44 1.62 9.26
N ARG A 36 -1.63 1.54 8.66
CA ARG A 36 -1.79 1.08 7.28
C ARG A 36 -1.05 1.98 6.28
N GLY A 37 -1.14 3.30 6.46
CA GLY A 37 -0.45 4.28 5.61
C GLY A 37 1.07 4.24 5.78
N ASP A 38 1.55 4.07 7.00
CA ASP A 38 2.98 3.99 7.31
C ASP A 38 3.60 2.71 6.78
N GLN A 39 2.90 1.58 6.87
CA GLN A 39 3.32 0.33 6.22
C GLN A 39 3.39 0.49 4.70
N PHE A 40 2.41 1.14 4.07
CA PHE A 40 2.46 1.41 2.62
C PHE A 40 3.68 2.25 2.24
N LYS A 41 3.92 3.37 2.94
CA LYS A 41 5.09 4.23 2.70
C LYS A 41 6.40 3.47 2.91
N LYS A 42 6.47 2.63 3.94
CA LYS A 42 7.65 1.80 4.22
C LYS A 42 7.95 0.88 3.04
N TYR A 43 6.99 0.07 2.61
CA TYR A 43 7.22 -0.89 1.53
C TYR A 43 7.46 -0.21 0.18
N VAL A 44 6.80 0.92 -0.12
CA VAL A 44 7.09 1.69 -1.35
C VAL A 44 8.53 2.20 -1.38
N ARG A 45 9.12 2.56 -0.23
CA ARG A 45 10.52 3.00 -0.13
C ARG A 45 11.53 1.85 -0.17
N GLU A 46 11.09 0.62 0.04
CA GLU A 46 11.92 -0.59 0.01
C GLU A 46 11.95 -1.29 -1.37
N LEU A 47 11.16 -0.81 -2.34
CA LEU A 47 11.17 -1.25 -3.75
C LEU A 47 12.35 -0.64 -4.53
#